data_AF-S1MVI5-F1
#
_entry.id   AF-S1MVI5-F1
#
_cell.length_a   1.000
_cell.length_b   1.000
_cell.length_c   1.000
_cell.angle_alpha   90.00
_cell.angle_beta   90.00
_cell.angle_gamma   90.00
#
_symmetry.space_group_name_H-M   'P 1'
#
loop_
_entity.id
_entity.type
_entity.pdbx_description
1 polymer ?
#
loop_
_entity_poly.entity_id
_entity_poly.type
_entity_poly.pdbx_seq_one_letter_code
_entity_poly.pdbx_strand_id
1 'polypeptide(L)'
;MSDSIEKMTLKELADELGVTKNTVRNQLVNRGYDLSRYKENGIIMLDKELIGVARSIYRSKTSQLTGNLPVDKAGNDFPLEKENEFLREQLVEKDKQISKLTEMIRDQQKLTLLQQQKNDQLLLENQELKNRKWWQFWK
;
A
#
# COMPACT_ATOMS: atom_id res chain seq x y z
N MET A 1 6.52 7.28 -39.80
CA MET A 1 7.42 6.15 -40.09
C MET A 1 8.42 6.12 -38.94
N SER A 2 8.47 5.15 -38.04
CA SER A 2 8.35 3.70 -38.21
C SER A 2 7.53 3.10 -37.06
N ASP A 3 6.46 2.36 -37.37
CA ASP A 3 5.84 1.41 -36.44
C ASP A 3 6.81 0.23 -36.32
N SER A 4 7.87 0.41 -35.54
CA SER A 4 8.75 -0.68 -35.16
C SER A 4 7.89 -1.65 -34.34
N ILE A 5 7.77 -2.87 -34.81
CA ILE A 5 7.22 -3.98 -34.05
C ILE A 5 8.17 -4.16 -32.85
N GLU A 6 7.92 -3.43 -31.75
CA GLU A 6 8.67 -3.57 -30.50
C GLU A 6 8.34 -4.95 -29.93
N LYS A 7 9.12 -5.95 -30.34
CA LYS A 7 9.27 -7.21 -29.62
C LYS A 7 10.43 -7.07 -28.67
N MET A 8 10.19 -7.34 -27.40
CA MET A 8 11.21 -7.25 -26.36
C MET A 8 11.19 -8.53 -25.54
N THR A 9 12.37 -9.03 -25.17
CA THR A 9 12.45 -10.17 -24.28
C THR A 9 11.97 -9.79 -22.88
N LEU A 10 11.48 -10.77 -22.14
CA LEU A 10 11.13 -10.58 -20.73
C LEU A 10 12.29 -10.02 -19.89
N LYS A 11 13.54 -10.28 -20.31
CA LYS A 11 14.74 -9.77 -19.63
C LYS A 11 14.91 -8.27 -19.89
N GLU A 12 14.88 -7.86 -21.16
CA GLU A 12 15.02 -6.45 -21.53
C GLU A 12 13.89 -5.59 -20.93
N LEU A 13 12.67 -6.12 -20.87
CA LEU A 13 11.56 -5.41 -20.23
C LEU A 13 11.76 -5.29 -18.71
N ALA A 14 12.34 -6.32 -18.08
CA ALA A 14 12.64 -6.29 -16.67
C ALA A 14 13.78 -5.30 -16.35
N ASP A 15 14.81 -5.28 -17.21
CA ASP A 15 15.93 -4.34 -17.15
C ASP A 15 15.43 -2.89 -17.38
N GLU A 16 14.51 -2.63 -18.32
CA GLU A 16 13.87 -1.32 -18.53
C GLU A 16 13.08 -0.86 -17.28
N LEU A 17 12.37 -1.80 -16.65
CA LEU A 17 11.51 -1.53 -15.50
C LEU A 17 12.27 -1.55 -14.16
N GLY A 18 13.58 -1.84 -14.16
CA GLY A 18 14.40 -1.91 -12.93
C GLY A 18 13.99 -3.03 -11.96
N VAL A 19 13.42 -4.12 -12.47
CA VAL A 19 12.84 -5.21 -11.67
C VAL A 19 13.35 -6.56 -12.13
N THR A 20 13.16 -7.60 -11.32
CA THR A 20 13.62 -8.94 -11.72
C THR A 20 12.72 -9.54 -12.80
N LYS A 21 13.32 -10.33 -13.70
CA LYS A 21 12.62 -11.14 -14.72
C LYS A 21 11.47 -11.97 -14.14
N ASN A 22 11.64 -12.50 -12.92
CA ASN A 22 10.61 -13.29 -12.25
C ASN A 22 9.42 -12.43 -11.80
N THR A 23 9.68 -11.20 -11.38
CA THR A 23 8.63 -10.26 -10.99
C THR A 23 7.73 -9.93 -12.18
N VAL A 24 8.31 -9.61 -13.34
CA VAL A 24 7.53 -9.33 -14.57
C VAL A 24 6.73 -10.57 -14.99
N ARG A 25 7.35 -11.76 -14.94
CA ARG A 25 6.67 -13.03 -15.23
C ARG A 25 5.43 -13.24 -14.35
N ASN A 26 5.60 -13.15 -13.04
CA ASN A 26 4.53 -13.42 -12.08
C ASN A 26 3.38 -12.43 -12.23
N GLN A 27 3.66 -11.16 -12.54
CA GLN A 27 2.60 -10.17 -12.73
C GLN A 27 1.76 -10.43 -13.98
N LEU A 28 2.38 -10.88 -15.07
CA LEU A 28 1.66 -11.26 -16.28
C LEU A 28 0.84 -12.54 -16.05
N VAL A 29 1.42 -13.56 -15.41
CA VAL A 29 0.72 -14.82 -15.09
C VAL A 29 -0.46 -14.58 -14.14
N ASN A 30 -0.30 -13.77 -13.09
CA ASN A 30 -1.36 -13.45 -12.13
C ASN A 30 -2.55 -12.70 -12.76
N ARG A 31 -2.36 -12.10 -13.94
CA ARG A 31 -3.41 -11.43 -14.71
C ARG A 31 -4.05 -12.32 -15.77
N GLY A 32 -3.66 -13.60 -15.82
CA GLY A 32 -4.20 -14.59 -16.74
C GLY A 32 -3.51 -14.65 -18.11
N TYR A 33 -2.36 -13.99 -18.28
CA TYR A 33 -1.60 -14.10 -19.52
C TYR A 33 -0.82 -15.41 -19.57
N ASP A 34 -1.06 -16.21 -20.60
CA ASP A 34 -0.31 -17.42 -20.88
C ASP A 34 0.97 -17.09 -21.67
N LEU A 35 2.08 -16.95 -20.93
CA LEU A 35 3.40 -16.65 -21.48
C LEU A 35 3.99 -17.77 -22.35
N SER A 36 3.35 -18.95 -22.38
CA SER A 36 3.78 -20.07 -23.23
C SER A 36 3.54 -19.80 -24.71
N ARG A 37 2.54 -18.97 -25.03
CA ARG A 37 2.18 -18.57 -26.41
C ARG A 37 3.17 -17.62 -27.05
N TYR A 38 4.01 -17.01 -26.22
CA TYR A 38 4.97 -15.96 -26.58
C TYR A 38 6.41 -16.49 -26.58
N LYS A 39 6.57 -17.83 -26.67
CA LYS A 39 7.89 -18.47 -26.74
C LYS A 39 8.35 -18.56 -28.18
N GLU A 40 9.44 -17.89 -28.49
CA GLU A 40 10.16 -18.00 -29.75
C GLU A 40 11.57 -18.52 -29.43
N ASN A 41 11.96 -19.66 -30.03
CA ASN A 41 13.27 -20.30 -29.79
C ASN A 41 13.64 -20.53 -28.31
N GLY A 42 12.64 -20.88 -27.48
CA GLY A 42 12.83 -21.11 -26.03
C GLY A 42 12.92 -19.84 -25.17
N ILE A 43 12.84 -18.66 -25.79
CA ILE A 43 12.87 -17.35 -25.12
C ILE A 43 11.47 -16.74 -25.17
N ILE A 44 11.01 -16.15 -24.07
CA ILE A 44 9.73 -15.43 -24.02
C ILE A 44 9.94 -14.04 -24.63
N MET A 45 9.36 -13.81 -25.81
CA MET A 45 9.33 -12.54 -26.51
C MET A 45 7.96 -11.91 -26.35
N LEU A 46 7.92 -10.74 -25.72
CA LEU A 46 6.68 -10.02 -25.46
C LEU A 46 6.36 -9.10 -26.63
N ASP A 47 5.11 -9.14 -27.08
CA ASP A 47 4.59 -8.20 -28.06
C ASP A 47 4.22 -6.86 -27.40
N LYS A 48 4.04 -5.82 -28.22
CA LYS A 48 3.69 -4.44 -27.82
C LYS A 48 2.53 -4.37 -26.81
N GLU A 49 1.53 -5.23 -26.95
CA GLU A 49 0.38 -5.29 -26.02
C GLU A 49 0.79 -5.71 -24.61
N LEU A 50 1.55 -6.81 -24.49
CA LEU A 50 2.04 -7.31 -23.21
C LEU A 50 3.06 -6.37 -22.57
N ILE A 51 3.90 -5.74 -23.38
CA ILE A 51 4.82 -4.69 -22.93
C ILE A 51 4.03 -3.51 -22.36
N GLY A 52 2.98 -3.05 -23.05
CA GLY A 52 2.11 -1.98 -22.58
C GLY A 52 1.40 -2.32 -21.27
N VAL A 53 0.88 -3.55 -21.16
CA VAL A 53 0.24 -4.04 -19.93
C VAL A 53 1.24 -4.09 -18.78
N ALA A 54 2.41 -4.67 -18.98
CA ALA A 54 3.45 -4.70 -17.95
C ALA A 54 3.85 -3.28 -17.52
N ARG A 55 4.15 -2.38 -18.45
CA ARG A 55 4.44 -0.96 -18.16
C ARG A 55 3.30 -0.30 -17.37
N SER A 56 2.05 -0.56 -17.72
CA SER A 56 0.88 0.00 -17.00
C SER A 56 0.77 -0.50 -15.57
N ILE A 57 1.06 -1.78 -15.32
CA ILE A 57 1.01 -2.39 -13.98
C ILE A 57 2.10 -1.79 -13.09
N TYR A 58 3.30 -1.66 -13.64
CA TYR A 58 4.41 -1.07 -12.90
C TYR A 58 4.19 0.42 -12.68
N ARG A 59 3.67 1.15 -13.67
CA ARG A 59 3.27 2.56 -13.54
C ARG A 59 2.17 2.73 -12.50
N SER A 60 1.16 1.86 -12.44
CA SER A 60 0.11 1.96 -11.42
C SER A 60 0.62 1.64 -10.01
N LYS A 61 1.54 0.67 -9.87
CA LYS A 61 2.15 0.33 -8.58
C LYS A 61 3.13 1.40 -8.10
N THR A 62 3.92 1.97 -9.01
CA THR A 62 4.71 3.16 -8.69
C THR A 62 3.80 4.32 -8.39
N SER A 63 2.72 4.60 -9.13
CA SER A 63 1.77 5.69 -8.79
C SER A 63 1.04 5.49 -7.45
N GLN A 64 0.85 4.25 -6.99
CA GLN A 64 0.31 3.95 -5.66
C GLN A 64 1.34 4.14 -4.53
N LEU A 65 2.63 3.97 -4.82
CA LEU A 65 3.75 4.19 -3.88
C LEU A 65 4.36 5.60 -3.98
N THR A 66 4.16 6.25 -5.12
CA THR A 66 4.64 7.58 -5.53
C THR A 66 3.44 8.29 -6.14
N GLY A 67 2.59 8.88 -5.30
CA GLY A 67 1.45 9.65 -5.78
C GLY A 67 1.92 10.68 -6.81
N ASN A 68 1.48 10.52 -8.07
CA ASN A 68 1.51 11.53 -9.13
C ASN A 68 2.82 12.32 -9.33
N LEU A 69 3.95 11.66 -9.58
CA LEU A 69 5.07 12.33 -10.25
C LEU A 69 4.96 12.14 -11.78
N PRO A 70 5.02 13.23 -12.58
CA PRO A 70 5.16 13.11 -14.02
C PRO A 70 6.55 12.54 -14.29
N VAL A 71 6.62 11.24 -14.58
CA VAL A 71 7.85 10.62 -15.11
C VAL A 71 7.95 11.05 -16.56
N ASP A 72 8.45 12.27 -16.77
CA ASP A 72 8.84 12.74 -18.08
C ASP A 72 10.22 12.16 -18.38
N LYS A 73 10.23 11.14 -19.25
CA LYS A 73 11.42 10.70 -19.97
C LYS A 73 11.83 11.82 -20.94
N ALA A 74 12.46 12.88 -20.44
CA ALA A 74 13.14 13.90 -21.22
C ALA A 74 14.22 14.53 -20.33
N GLY A 75 15.35 14.87 -20.93
CA GLY A 75 16.60 15.18 -20.24
C GLY A 75 16.48 16.22 -19.12
N ASN A 76 17.38 16.06 -18.14
CA ASN A 76 17.90 17.08 -17.23
C ASN A 76 17.42 18.49 -17.57
N ASP A 77 16.48 19.03 -16.79
CA ASP A 77 16.32 20.46 -16.45
C ASP A 77 15.04 20.73 -15.63
N PHE A 78 14.60 19.80 -14.77
CA PHE A 78 13.70 20.16 -13.66
C PHE A 78 14.56 20.53 -12.45
N PRO A 79 14.35 21.70 -11.81
CA PRO A 79 15.16 22.11 -10.67
C PRO A 79 14.88 21.13 -9.52
N LEU A 80 15.86 20.27 -9.25
CA LEU A 80 15.88 19.29 -8.15
C LEU A 80 15.47 19.91 -6.79
N GLU A 81 15.63 21.22 -6.65
CA GLU A 81 15.18 21.99 -5.49
C GLU A 81 13.66 22.00 -5.31
N LYS A 82 12.87 22.13 -6.39
CA LYS A 82 11.39 22.09 -6.30
C LYS A 82 10.87 20.71 -5.95
N GLU A 83 11.52 19.66 -6.47
CA GLU A 83 11.18 18.28 -6.12
C GLU A 83 11.51 18.00 -4.65
N ASN A 84 12.68 18.44 -4.17
CA ASN A 84 13.04 18.31 -2.77
C ASN A 84 12.11 19.09 -1.84
N GLU A 85 11.67 20.29 -2.24
CA GLU A 85 10.72 21.10 -1.47
C GLU A 85 9.37 20.39 -1.36
N PHE A 86 8.84 19.88 -2.47
CA PHE A 86 7.60 19.12 -2.47
C PHE A 86 7.68 17.83 -1.64
N LEU A 87 8.81 17.11 -1.69
CA LEU A 87 9.03 15.93 -0.87
C LEU A 87 9.10 16.29 0.63
N ARG A 88 9.71 17.42 0.99
CA ARG A 88 9.74 17.93 2.37
C ARG A 88 8.35 18.32 2.86
N GLU A 89 7.56 19.01 2.05
CA GLU A 89 6.17 19.35 2.38
C GLU A 89 5.33 18.10 2.61
N GLN A 90 5.46 17.09 1.75
CA GLN A 90 4.78 15.81 1.95
C GLN A 90 5.22 15.12 3.23
N LEU A 91 6.51 15.13 3.56
CA LEU A 91 7.01 14.57 4.82
C LEU A 91 6.39 15.27 6.03
N VAL A 92 6.34 16.60 6.02
CA VAL A 92 5.73 17.38 7.12
C VAL A 92 4.25 17.06 7.28
N GLU A 93 3.50 16.97 6.17
CA GLU A 93 2.07 16.65 6.23
C GLU A 93 1.84 15.21 6.74
N LYS A 94 2.71 14.26 6.35
CA LYS A 94 2.67 12.88 6.86
C LYS A 94 3.00 12.81 8.35
N ASP A 95 4.00 13.56 8.82
CA ASP A 95 4.34 13.65 10.24
C ASP A 95 3.21 14.25 11.07
N LYS A 96 2.50 15.24 10.52
CA LYS A 96 1.29 15.82 11.13
C LYS A 96 0.16 14.78 11.23
N GLN A 97 -0.06 13.99 10.19
CA GLN A 97 -1.05 12.90 10.21
C GLN A 97 -0.68 11.82 11.23
N ILE A 98 0.60 11.45 11.32
CA ILE A 98 1.10 10.50 12.33
C ILE A 98 0.85 11.03 13.74
N SER A 99 1.12 12.32 13.97
CA SER A 99 0.89 12.97 15.27
C SER A 99 -0.58 12.94 15.67
N LYS A 100 -1.48 13.29 14.73
CA LYS A 100 -2.93 13.25 14.96
C LYS A 100 -3.44 11.84 15.25
N LEU A 101 -3.00 10.84 14.48
CA LEU A 101 -3.37 9.45 14.71
C LEU A 101 -2.86 8.93 16.06
N THR A 102 -1.65 9.32 16.45
CA THR A 102 -1.07 8.98 17.76
C THR A 102 -1.88 9.57 18.91
N GLU A 103 -2.35 10.81 18.76
CA GLU A 103 -3.23 11.46 19.74
C GLU A 103 -4.57 10.73 19.85
N MET A 104 -5.22 10.41 18.73
CA MET A 104 -6.47 9.66 18.71
C MET A 104 -6.33 8.28 19.37
N ILE A 105 -5.23 7.57 19.13
CA ILE A 105 -4.94 6.28 19.79
C ILE A 105 -4.82 6.45 21.30
N ARG A 106 -4.10 7.49 21.75
CA ARG A 106 -3.95 7.78 23.18
C ARG A 106 -5.30 8.06 23.84
N ASP A 107 -6.18 8.80 23.17
CA ASP A 107 -7.52 9.11 23.70
C ASP A 107 -8.42 7.88 23.72
N GLN A 108 -8.38 7.05 22.67
CA GLN A 108 -9.07 5.76 22.62
C GLN A 108 -8.65 4.86 23.79
N GLN A 109 -7.34 4.79 24.08
CA GLN A 109 -6.80 4.00 25.20
C GLN A 109 -7.31 4.52 26.55
N LYS A 110 -7.32 5.84 26.76
CA LYS A 110 -7.87 6.45 27.98
C LYS A 110 -9.35 6.16 28.17
N LEU A 111 -10.15 6.31 27.10
CA LEU A 111 -11.59 6.01 27.15
C LEU A 111 -11.86 4.54 27.48
N THR A 112 -11.08 3.64 26.88
CA THR A 112 -11.19 2.20 27.14
C THR A 112 -10.88 1.87 28.61
N LEU A 113 -9.83 2.47 29.16
CA LEU A 113 -9.46 2.29 30.57
C LEU A 113 -10.57 2.80 31.52
N LEU A 114 -11.11 3.98 31.25
CA LEU A 114 -12.20 4.55 32.05
C LEU A 114 -13.46 3.69 31.98
N GLN A 115 -13.78 3.16 30.80
CA GLN A 115 -14.92 2.27 30.63
C GLN A 115 -14.74 0.97 31.43
N GLN A 116 -13.54 0.40 31.41
CA GLN A 116 -13.22 -0.80 32.18
C GLN A 116 -13.35 -0.55 33.68
N GLN A 117 -12.78 0.55 34.20
CA GLN A 117 -12.90 0.93 35.61
C GLN A 117 -14.36 1.09 36.05
N LYS A 118 -15.21 1.72 35.23
CA LYS A 118 -16.64 1.86 35.54
C LYS A 118 -17.36 0.51 35.54
N ASN A 119 -17.04 -0.39 34.61
CA ASN A 119 -17.63 -1.71 34.57
C ASN A 119 -17.26 -2.54 35.82
N ASP A 120 -16.00 -2.46 36.25
CA ASP A 120 -15.53 -3.15 37.46
C ASP A 120 -16.22 -2.60 38.72
N GLN A 121 -16.39 -1.28 38.82
CA GLN A 121 -17.15 -0.65 39.90
C GLN A 121 -18.60 -1.12 39.95
N LEU A 122 -19.28 -1.15 38.79
CA LEU A 122 -20.66 -1.62 38.71
C LEU A 122 -20.79 -3.11 39.06
N LEU A 123 -19.79 -3.93 38.71
CA LEU A 123 -19.78 -5.35 39.06
C LEU A 123 -19.67 -5.53 40.57
N LEU A 124 -18.79 -4.76 41.22
CA LEU A 124 -18.63 -4.75 42.68
C LEU A 124 -19.91 -4.29 43.38
N GLU A 125 -20.51 -3.17 42.96
CA GLU A 125 -21.76 -2.66 43.51
C GLU A 125 -22.92 -3.66 43.36
N ASN A 126 -23.04 -4.30 42.19
CA ASN A 126 -24.03 -5.34 41.97
C ASN A 126 -23.84 -6.54 42.89
N GLN A 127 -22.59 -6.93 43.16
CA GLN A 127 -22.27 -8.01 44.08
C GLN A 127 -22.64 -7.63 45.53
N GLU A 128 -22.33 -6.41 45.97
CA GLU A 128 -22.73 -5.91 47.28
C GLU A 128 -24.26 -5.85 47.45
N LEU A 129 -24.97 -5.35 46.43
CA LEU A 129 -26.44 -5.30 46.44
C LEU A 129 -27.06 -6.69 46.51
N LYS A 130 -26.52 -7.67 45.76
CA LYS A 130 -26.94 -9.06 45.84
C LYS A 130 -26.72 -9.63 47.24
N ASN A 131 -25.55 -9.39 47.83
CA ASN A 131 -25.24 -9.85 49.18
C ASN A 131 -26.20 -9.24 50.22
N ARG A 132 -26.45 -7.93 50.17
CA ARG A 132 -27.38 -7.24 51.10
C ARG A 132 -28.82 -7.72 50.94
N LYS A 133 -29.27 -7.94 49.70
CA LYS A 133 -30.62 -8.45 49.42
C LYS A 133 -30.77 -9.92 49.77
N TRP A 134 -29.72 -10.74 49.63
CA TRP A 134 -29.74 -12.16 50.01
C TRP A 134 -30.24 -12.33 51.45
N TRP A 135 -29.69 -11.58 52.41
CA TRP A 135 -30.09 -11.65 53.81
C TRP A 135 -31.57 -11.30 54.07
N GLN A 136 -32.24 -10.56 53.18
CA GLN A 136 -33.68 -10.27 53.31
C GLN A 136 -34.57 -11.45 52.88
N PHE A 137 -34.07 -12.38 52.07
CA PHE A 137 -34.82 -13.58 51.65
C PHE A 137 -34.71 -14.76 52.62
N TRP A 138 -33.87 -14.66 53.65
CA TRP A 138 -33.64 -15.71 54.66
C TRP A 138 -34.23 -15.39 56.05
N LYS A 139 -35.02 -14.32 56.15
CA LYS A 139 -35.75 -13.94 57.35
C LYS A 139 -37.22 -14.33 57.21
#